data_AF-A0A956M0C2-F1
#
_entry.id   AF-A0A956M0C2-F1
#
_cell.length_a   1.000
_cell.length_b   1.000
_cell.length_c   1.000
_cell.angle_alpha   90.00
_cell.angle_beta   90.00
_cell.angle_gamma   90.00
#
_symmetry.space_group_name_H-M   'P 1'
#
loop_
_entity.id
_entity.type
_entity.pdbx_description
1 polymer ?
#
loop_
_entity_poly.entity_id
_entity_poly.type
_entity_poly.pdbx_seq_one_letter_code
_entity_poly.pdbx_strand_id
1 'polypeptide(L)' 'AVDGVSLTIGVVTDLPEGTRFRVHIIPETLTRTRFGSYREGDRVNLEVDILAKYMLRAAAFASRTQAIDPDRSTETTRQS' A
#
# COMPACT_ATOMS: atom_id res chain seq x y z
N ALA A 1 -2.63 0.96 9.92
CA ALA A 1 -3.42 0.74 11.15
C ALA A 1 -4.90 1.00 10.88
N VAL A 2 -5.78 0.32 11.61
CA VAL A 2 -7.24 0.56 11.60
C VAL A 2 -7.62 1.02 13.00
N ASP A 3 -8.15 2.24 13.14
CA ASP A 3 -8.43 2.89 14.43
C ASP A 3 -7.27 2.77 15.44
N GLY A 4 -6.05 3.05 14.95
CA GLY A 4 -4.82 2.99 15.76
C GLY A 4 -4.29 1.58 16.02
N VAL A 5 -5.00 0.51 15.62
CA VAL A 5 -4.55 -0.87 15.81
C VAL A 5 -3.71 -1.31 14.62
N SER A 6 -2.47 -1.75 14.91
CA SER A 6 -1.61 -2.37 13.90
C SER A 6 -2.14 -3.75 13.55
N LEU A 7 -2.30 -4.01 12.25
CA LEU A 7 -2.88 -5.24 11.72
C LEU A 7 -2.13 -5.70 10.48
N THR A 8 -2.02 -7.02 10.33
CA THR A 8 -1.48 -7.63 9.12
C THR A 8 -2.59 -7.84 8.10
N ILE A 9 -2.38 -7.33 6.89
CA ILE A 9 -3.28 -7.56 5.75
C ILE A 9 -3.06 -8.98 5.24
N GLY A 10 -4.13 -9.77 5.17
CA GLY A 10 -4.09 -11.14 4.66
C GLY A 10 -4.44 -11.24 3.18
N VAL A 11 -5.45 -10.49 2.73
CA VAL A 11 -5.92 -10.53 1.34
C VAL A 11 -6.24 -9.13 0.87
N VAL A 12 -5.88 -8.83 -0.38
CA VAL A 12 -6.25 -7.61 -1.09
C VAL A 12 -6.94 -8.00 -2.40
N THR A 13 -7.99 -7.27 -2.75
CA THR A 13 -8.73 -7.44 -4.00
C THR A 13 -9.08 -6.07 -4.54
N ASP A 14 -8.59 -5.76 -5.73
CA ASP A 14 -8.94 -4.54 -6.45
C ASP A 14 -10.29 -4.73 -7.15
N LEU A 15 -11.14 -3.73 -7.01
CA LEU A 15 -12.50 -3.63 -7.55
C LEU A 15 -12.57 -2.35 -8.40
N PRO A 16 -13.53 -2.24 -9.35
CA PRO A 16 -13.70 -1.03 -10.15
C PRO A 16 -13.87 0.26 -9.30
N GLU A 17 -14.55 0.14 -8.16
CA GLU A 17 -14.86 1.23 -7.24
C GLU A 17 -13.79 1.49 -6.16
N GLY A 18 -12.74 0.66 -6.08
CA GLY A 18 -11.68 0.81 -5.09
C GLY A 18 -11.03 -0.50 -4.69
N THR A 19 -10.46 -0.57 -3.49
CA THR A 19 -9.76 -1.77 -3.02
C THR A 19 -10.42 -2.31 -1.76
N ARG A 20 -10.67 -3.62 -1.74
CA ARG A 20 -11.10 -4.35 -0.55
C ARG A 20 -9.92 -5.11 0.04
N PHE A 21 -9.78 -5.05 1.36
CA PHE A 21 -8.78 -5.84 2.07
C PHE A 21 -9.40 -6.62 3.23
N ARG A 22 -8.74 -7.71 3.62
CA ARG A 22 -9.09 -8.52 4.79
C ARG A 22 -7.91 -8.59 5.74
N VAL A 23 -8.23 -8.57 7.03
CA VAL A 23 -7.30 -8.69 8.15
C VAL A 23 -7.71 -9.88 9.01
N HIS A 24 -6.74 -10.50 9.67
CA HIS A 24 -7.02 -11.49 10.71
C HIS A 24 -6.90 -10.82 12.07
N ILE A 25 -7.92 -10.98 12.91
CA ILE A 25 -7.96 -10.38 14.25
C ILE A 25 -8.06 -11.53 15.26
N ILE A 26 -7.12 -11.58 16.19
CA ILE A 26 -7.12 -12.58 17.27
C ILE A 26 -8.11 -12.18 18.38
N PRO A 27 -8.59 -13.14 19.19
CA PRO A 27 -9.56 -12.86 20.26
C PRO A 27 -9.14 -11.73 21.21
N GLU A 28 -7.88 -11.69 21.64
CA GLU A 28 -7.36 -10.63 22.52
C GLU A 28 -7.48 -9.22 21.91
N THR A 29 -7.31 -9.10 20.58
CA THR A 29 -7.50 -7.81 19.90
C THR A 29 -8.98 -7.44 19.79
N LEU A 30 -9.88 -8.42 19.59
CA LEU A 30 -11.32 -8.18 19.59
C LEU A 30 -11.83 -7.68 20.95
N THR A 31 -11.29 -8.22 22.05
CA THR A 31 -11.72 -7.87 23.42
C THR A 31 -11.14 -6.54 23.90
N ARG A 32 -9.94 -6.17 23.45
CA ARG A 32 -9.21 -4.98 23.95
C ARG A 32 -9.29 -3.76 23.05
N THR A 33 -9.98 -3.87 21.91
CA THR A 33 -10.15 -2.76 20.96
C THR A 33 -11.63 -2.62 20.61
N ARG A 34 -11.97 -1.61 19.81
CA ARG A 34 -13.35 -1.40 19.37
C ARG A 34 -13.86 -2.47 18.40
N PHE A 35 -12.98 -3.33 17.88
CA PHE A 35 -13.33 -4.29 16.83
C PHE A 35 -14.43 -5.29 17.20
N GLY A 36 -14.54 -5.69 18.48
CA GLY A 36 -15.64 -6.57 18.91
C GLY A 36 -17.03 -5.96 18.78
N SER A 37 -17.13 -4.63 18.61
CA SER A 37 -18.41 -3.90 18.49
C SER A 37 -18.80 -3.54 17.05
N TYR A 38 -17.90 -3.76 16.08
CA TYR A 38 -18.13 -3.34 14.71
C TYR A 38 -19.21 -4.14 14.00
N ARG A 39 -19.95 -3.42 13.17
CA ARG A 39 -20.96 -3.95 12.25
C ARG A 39 -20.61 -3.56 10.83
N GLU A 40 -21.21 -4.29 9.89
CA GLU A 40 -21.11 -3.94 8.48
C GLU A 40 -21.59 -2.50 8.24
N GLY A 41 -20.81 -1.73 7.49
CA GLY A 41 -21.07 -0.31 7.23
C GLY A 41 -20.45 0.66 8.22
N ASP A 42 -19.88 0.18 9.34
CA ASP A 42 -19.16 1.05 10.26
C ASP A 42 -17.94 1.70 9.58
N ARG A 43 -17.78 3.00 9.83
CA ARG A 43 -16.62 3.74 9.37
C ARG A 43 -15.47 3.57 10.36
N VAL A 44 -14.27 3.46 9.82
CA VAL A 44 -13.03 3.30 10.58
C VAL A 44 -11.99 4.31 10.09
N ASN A 45 -11.06 4.67 10.97
CA ASN A 45 -9.91 5.48 10.58
C ASN A 45 -8.82 4.56 10.00
N LEU A 46 -8.33 4.89 8.80
CA LEU A 46 -7.27 4.14 8.14
C LEU A 46 -5.99 4.97 8.05
N GLU A 47 -4.91 4.40 8.56
CA GLU A 47 -3.57 4.98 8.47
C GLU A 47 -2.66 4.04 7.68
N VAL A 48 -2.06 4.54 6.59
CA VAL A 48 -1.13 3.76 5.78
C VAL A 48 0.29 3.81 6.36
N ASP A 49 1.03 2.71 6.18
CA ASP A 49 2.40 2.59 6.67
C ASP A 49 3.30 3.68 6.05
N ILE A 50 4.14 4.29 6.88
CA ILE A 50 5.07 5.33 6.45
C ILE A 50 6.09 4.79 5.44
N LEU A 51 6.54 3.54 5.57
CA LEU A 51 7.43 2.88 4.63
C LEU A 51 6.76 2.77 3.26
N ALA A 52 5.48 2.40 3.21
CA ALA A 52 4.73 2.33 1.96
C ALA A 52 4.65 3.71 1.28
N LYS A 53 4.47 4.80 2.03
CA LYS A 53 4.50 6.17 1.47
C LYS A 53 5.86 6.50 0.85
N TYR A 54 6.96 6.13 1.50
CA TYR A 54 8.30 6.35 0.96
C TYR A 54 8.57 5.50 -0.28
N MET A 55 8.14 4.23 -0.30
CA MET A 55 8.27 3.36 -1.46
C MET A 55 7.48 3.89 -2.66
N LEU A 56 6.25 4.37 -2.45
CA LEU A 56 5.45 5.01 -3.51
C LEU A 56 6.14 6.26 -4.07
N ARG A 57 6.72 7.10 -3.19
CA ARG A 57 7.49 8.27 -3.63
C ARG A 57 8.72 7.89 -4.44
N ALA A 58 9.46 6.87 -4.00
CA ALA A 58 10.64 6.38 -4.71
C ALA A 58 10.27 5.81 -6.09
N ALA A 59 9.21 4.99 -6.16
CA ALA A 59 8.70 4.46 -7.42
C ALA A 59 8.26 5.59 -8.37
N ALA A 60 7.52 6.58 -7.88
CA ALA A 60 7.10 7.72 -8.69
C ALA A 60 8.29 8.57 -9.19
N PHE A 61 9.37 8.68 -8.41
CA PHE A 61 10.59 9.33 -8.86
C PHE A 61 11.30 8.53 -9.95
N ALA A 62 11.44 7.21 -9.78
CA ALA A 62 12.04 6.34 -10.79
C ALA A 62 11.29 6.39 -12.13
N SER A 63 9.95 6.39 -12.11
CA SER A 63 9.13 6.54 -13.31
C SER A 63 9.32 7.90 -14.01
N ARG A 64 9.56 8.98 -13.26
CA ARG A 64 9.88 10.30 -13.85
C ARG A 64 11.26 10.34 -14.49
N THR A 65 12.26 9.71 -13.88
CA THR A 65 13.61 9.65 -14.45
C THR A 65 13.64 8.87 -15.77
N GLN A 66 12.89 7.75 -15.87
CA GLN A 66 12.78 6.98 -17.12
C GLN A 66 12.06 7.75 -18.24
N ALA A 67 11.12 8.64 -17.91
CA ALA A 67 10.46 9.49 -18.90
C ALA A 67 11.35 10.64 -19.41
N ILE A 68 12.44 10.98 -18.71
CA ILE A 68 13.34 12.09 -19.07
C ILE A 68 14.50 11.63 -19.97
N ASP A 69 14.81 10.32 -20.04
CA ASP A 69 15.89 9.78 -20.89
C ASP A 69 15.46 8.50 -21.64
N PRO A 70 14.67 8.64 -22.73
CA PRO A 70 14.27 7.50 -23.57
C PRO A 70 15.37 7.01 -24.53
N ASP A 71 16.51 7.71 -24.65
CA ASP A 71 17.50 7.54 -25.72
C ASP A 71 18.92 7.24 -25.18
N ARG A 72 19.04 6.18 -24.38
CA ARG A 72 20.34 5.65 -23.92
C ARG A 72 20.76 4.32 -24.54
N SER A 73 20.09 3.88 -25.62
CA SER A 73 20.33 2.57 -26.24
C SER A 73 21.10 2.60 -27.56
N THR A 74 21.67 3.73 -28.01
CA THR A 74 22.46 3.75 -29.26
C THR A 74 23.83 4.42 -29.16
N GLU A 75 24.64 4.13 -28.14
CA GLU A 75 26.05 4.58 -28.22
C GLU A 75 27.04 3.72 -27.43
N THR A 76 27.20 2.45 -27.80
CA THR A 76 28.46 1.71 -27.58
C THR A 76 28.62 0.61 -28.62
N THR A 77 28.74 0.97 -29.90
CA THR A 77 29.34 0.10 -30.94
C THR A 77 29.92 0.99 -32.04
N ARG A 78 30.88 1.86 -31.73
CA ARG A 78 31.85 2.42 -32.70
C ARG A 78 33.07 2.99 -31.96
N GLN A 79 34.09 2.17 -31.77
CA GLN A 79 35.53 2.52 -31.69
C GLN A 79 36.25 1.17 -31.45
N SER A 80 36.71 0.53 -32.52
CA SER A 80 38.09 0.64 -33.05
C SER A 80 39.08 -0.19 -32.24
#